data_AF-A0A645EIU0-F1
#
_entry.id   AF-A0A645EIU0-F1
#
_cell.length_a   1.000
_cell.length_b   1.000
_cell.length_c   1.000
_cell.angle_alpha   90.00
_cell.angle_beta   90.00
_cell.angle_gamma   90.00
#
_symmetry.space_group_name_H-M   'P 1'
#
loop_
_entity.id
_entity.type
_entity.pdbx_description
1 polymer ?
#
loop_
_entity_poly.entity_id
_entity_poly.type
_entity_poly.pdbx_seq_one_letter_code
_entity_poly.pdbx_strand_id
1 'polypeptide(L)'
;MFTDSDNQPLPDAQQISARRSKGKRFFNNEWRDMLQAAIYSHANGTDNVIVNLCCENNILAIRSNPYIFMAQRGYTEPAIDPTELFEEEYLDDEDL
;
A
#
# COMPACT_ATOMS: atom_id res chain seq x y z
N MET A 1 1.24 7.55 -15.47
CA MET A 1 2.12 8.62 -16.00
C MET A 1 1.72 9.92 -15.30
N PHE A 2 2.66 10.61 -14.66
CA PHE A 2 2.41 11.90 -14.03
C PHE A 2 2.52 13.02 -15.06
N THR A 3 1.65 14.02 -14.96
CA THR A 3 1.57 15.14 -15.90
C THR A 3 1.73 16.48 -15.20
N ASP A 4 2.11 17.49 -15.95
CA ASP A 4 2.09 18.89 -15.51
C ASP A 4 0.67 19.49 -15.57
N SER A 5 0.57 20.81 -15.35
CA SER A 5 -0.67 21.58 -15.40
C SER A 5 -1.35 21.58 -16.77
N ASP A 6 -0.59 21.33 -17.83
CA ASP A 6 -1.04 21.34 -19.22
C ASP A 6 -1.27 19.90 -19.73
N ASN A 7 -1.39 18.94 -18.81
CA ASN A 7 -1.54 17.51 -19.06
C ASN A 7 -0.40 16.87 -19.87
N GLN A 8 0.78 17.51 -19.95
CA GLN A 8 1.93 16.92 -20.62
C GLN A 8 2.67 15.97 -19.68
N PRO A 9 3.19 14.84 -20.18
CA PRO A 9 3.96 13.90 -19.37
C PRO A 9 5.20 14.56 -18.76
N LEU A 10 5.41 14.36 -17.46
CA LEU A 10 6.66 14.78 -16.82
C LEU A 10 7.86 13.97 -17.36
N PRO A 11 9.06 14.55 -17.43
CA PRO A 11 10.29 13.82 -17.78
C PRO A 11 10.55 12.62 -16.85
N ASP A 12 11.23 11.58 -17.34
CA ASP A 12 11.44 10.31 -16.61
C ASP A 12 12.05 10.49 -15.21
N ALA A 13 13.07 11.35 -15.08
CA ALA A 13 13.67 11.66 -13.78
C ALA A 13 12.66 12.29 -12.79
N GLN A 14 11.68 13.04 -13.29
CA GLN A 14 10.63 13.66 -12.50
C GLN A 14 9.46 12.72 -12.24
N GLN A 15 9.22 11.71 -13.08
CA GLN A 15 8.22 10.67 -12.84
C GLN A 15 8.50 9.92 -11.53
N ILE A 16 9.77 9.61 -11.25
CA ILE A 16 10.20 8.92 -10.02
C ILE A 16 9.97 9.83 -8.79
N SER A 17 10.37 11.10 -8.88
CA SER A 17 10.16 12.08 -7.82
C SER A 17 8.67 12.33 -7.54
N ALA A 18 7.85 12.44 -8.58
CA ALA A 18 6.40 12.59 -8.48
C ALA A 18 5.74 11.35 -7.86
N ARG A 19 6.18 10.13 -8.23
CA ARG A 19 5.73 8.88 -7.62
C ARG A 19 6.02 8.84 -6.12
N ARG A 20 7.26 9.15 -5.72
CA ARG A 20 7.67 9.20 -4.30
C ARG A 20 6.90 10.28 -3.52
N SER A 21 6.75 11.47 -4.09
CA SER A 21 6.03 12.58 -3.47
C SER A 21 4.54 12.29 -3.33
N LYS A 22 3.92 11.65 -4.33
CA LYS A 22 2.55 11.17 -4.23
C LYS A 22 2.41 10.09 -3.16
N GLY A 23 3.30 9.10 -3.14
CA GLY A 23 3.31 8.05 -2.12
C GLY A 23 3.40 8.60 -0.69
N LYS A 24 4.20 9.65 -0.45
CA LYS A 24 4.25 10.37 0.83
C LYS A 24 2.91 10.99 1.24
N ARG A 25 2.06 11.37 0.29
CA ARG A 25 0.71 11.92 0.56
C ARG A 25 -0.34 10.83 0.81
N PHE A 26 -0.14 9.60 0.32
CA PHE A 26 -1.07 8.48 0.51
C PHE A 26 -1.03 7.88 1.93
N PHE A 27 -0.07 8.30 2.77
CA PHE A 27 -0.01 7.94 4.19
C PHE A 27 0.07 9.20 5.07
N ASN A 28 -0.72 10.22 4.73
CA ASN A 28 -0.88 11.39 5.58
C ASN A 28 -1.90 11.12 6.71
N ASN A 29 -2.02 12.06 7.66
CA ASN A 29 -2.92 11.92 8.80
C ASN A 29 -4.38 11.74 8.36
N GLU A 30 -4.83 12.43 7.32
CA GLU A 30 -6.20 12.31 6.80
C GLU A 30 -6.51 10.90 6.31
N TRP A 31 -5.59 10.28 5.56
CA TRP A 31 -5.71 8.89 5.12
C TRP A 31 -5.78 7.92 6.29
N ARG A 32 -4.99 8.16 7.35
CA ARG A 32 -5.03 7.37 8.58
C ARG A 32 -6.39 7.51 9.27
N ASP A 33 -6.90 8.72 9.40
CA ASP A 33 -8.17 8.99 10.08
C ASP A 33 -9.34 8.37 9.31
N MET A 34 -9.35 8.47 7.98
CA MET A 34 -10.35 7.81 7.13
C MET A 34 -10.27 6.28 7.24
N LEU A 35 -9.05 5.71 7.25
CA LEU A 35 -8.86 4.28 7.43
C LEU A 35 -9.36 3.81 8.80
N GLN A 36 -9.07 4.55 9.87
CA GLN A 36 -9.56 4.25 11.22
C GLN A 36 -11.08 4.32 11.30
N ALA A 37 -11.70 5.34 10.70
CA ALA A 37 -13.15 5.47 10.65
C ALA A 37 -13.80 4.29 9.89
N ALA A 38 -13.21 3.87 8.77
CA ALA A 38 -13.68 2.71 8.02
C ALA A 38 -13.59 1.42 8.85
N ILE A 39 -12.45 1.18 9.52
CA ILE A 39 -12.27 -0.01 10.36
C ILE A 39 -13.24 0.01 11.56
N TYR A 40 -13.42 1.15 12.22
CA TYR A 40 -14.38 1.31 13.33
C TYR A 40 -15.82 1.01 12.89
N SER A 41 -16.21 1.50 11.71
CA SER A 41 -17.52 1.20 11.12
C SER A 41 -17.68 -0.30 10.85
N HIS A 42 -16.66 -0.98 10.34
CA HIS A 42 -16.69 -2.42 10.11
C HIS A 42 -16.70 -3.25 11.40
N ALA A 43 -16.12 -2.73 12.47
CA ALA A 43 -16.17 -3.35 13.78
C ALA A 43 -17.50 -3.12 14.52
N ASN A 44 -18.44 -2.39 13.90
CA ASN A 44 -19.72 -1.99 14.51
C ASN A 44 -19.54 -1.30 15.88
N GLY A 45 -18.49 -0.48 16.01
CA GLY A 45 -18.14 0.19 17.26
C GLY A 45 -17.50 -0.69 18.33
N THR A 46 -17.05 -1.90 17.98
CA THR A 46 -16.32 -2.80 18.90
C THR A 46 -14.82 -2.81 18.62
N ASP A 47 -14.05 -3.49 19.48
CA ASP A 47 -12.61 -3.66 19.31
C ASP A 47 -12.22 -4.67 18.22
N ASN A 48 -13.20 -5.35 17.59
CA ASN A 48 -12.92 -6.37 16.59
C ASN A 48 -13.89 -6.33 15.40
N VAL A 49 -13.35 -6.46 14.20
CA VAL A 49 -14.10 -6.85 13.01
C VAL A 49 -14.30 -8.37 13.07
N ILE A 50 -15.57 -8.79 13.05
CA ILE A 50 -15.96 -10.20 13.11
C ILE A 50 -16.26 -10.68 11.69
N VAL A 51 -15.49 -11.68 11.24
CA VAL A 51 -15.68 -12.33 9.94
C VAL A 51 -16.17 -13.75 10.19
N ASN A 52 -17.39 -14.04 9.77
CA ASN A 52 -17.92 -15.41 9.77
C ASN A 52 -17.38 -16.12 8.54
N LEU A 53 -16.49 -17.08 8.74
CA LEU A 53 -16.02 -17.94 7.67
C LEU A 53 -17.13 -18.93 7.32
N CYS A 54 -17.15 -19.40 6.07
CA CYS A 54 -18.06 -20.46 5.66
C CYS A 54 -17.85 -21.66 6.60
N CYS A 55 -18.95 -22.22 7.13
CA CYS A 55 -19.08 -23.23 8.19
C CYS A 55 -19.31 -22.66 9.60
N GLU A 56 -20.44 -23.06 10.20
CA GLU A 56 -21.20 -22.40 11.28
C GLU A 56 -20.55 -22.28 12.67
N ASN A 57 -19.22 -22.41 12.81
CA ASN A 57 -18.52 -22.14 14.08
C ASN A 57 -17.16 -21.45 13.91
N ASN A 58 -16.76 -21.09 12.69
CA ASN A 58 -15.47 -20.46 12.44
C ASN A 58 -15.61 -18.95 12.41
N ILE A 59 -15.35 -18.32 13.56
CA ILE A 59 -15.30 -16.86 13.67
C ILE A 59 -13.84 -16.41 13.65
N LEU A 60 -13.52 -15.54 12.69
CA LEU A 60 -12.25 -14.80 12.70
C LEU A 60 -12.50 -13.42 13.31
N ALA A 61 -11.84 -13.14 14.44
CA ALA A 61 -11.84 -11.84 15.06
C ALA A 61 -10.56 -11.08 14.69
N ILE A 62 -10.70 -9.97 13.98
CA ILE A 62 -9.60 -9.09 13.57
C ILE A 62 -9.68 -7.83 14.42
N ARG A 63 -8.62 -7.47 15.14
CA ARG A 63 -8.60 -6.24 15.96
C ARG A 63 -8.83 -5.01 15.08
N SER A 64 -9.73 -4.13 15.52
CA SER A 64 -10.07 -2.87 14.82
C SER A 64 -9.04 -1.77 15.04
N ASN A 65 -8.21 -1.89 16.08
CA ASN A 65 -7.17 -0.93 16.39
C ASN A 65 -5.85 -1.27 15.67
N PRO A 66 -5.29 -0.35 14.86
CA PRO A 66 -4.01 -0.57 14.20
C PRO A 66 -2.87 -0.59 15.25
N TYR A 67 -2.02 -1.61 15.19
CA TYR A 67 -0.78 -1.63 15.97
C TYR A 67 0.29 -0.81 15.27
N ILE A 68 0.87 0.14 15.99
CA ILE A 68 2.10 0.80 15.56
C ILE A 68 3.26 -0.16 15.87
N PHE A 69 3.76 -0.83 14.84
CA PHE A 69 5.02 -1.55 14.94
C PHE A 69 6.16 -0.54 14.79
N MET A 70 6.80 -0.16 15.89
CA MET A 70 8.05 0.57 15.84
C MET A 70 9.18 -0.41 15.54
N ALA A 71 9.63 -0.42 14.29
CA ALA A 71 10.82 -1.19 13.92
C ALA A 71 12.05 -0.60 14.65
N GLN A 72 12.79 -1.45 15.36
CA GLN A 72 14.04 -1.05 16.03
C GLN A 72 15.15 -0.67 15.02
N ARG A 73 15.00 -1.10 13.76
CA ARG A 73 15.89 -0.78 12.65
C ARG A 73 15.06 -0.12 11.54
N GLY A 74 15.56 0.99 11.00
CA GLY A 74 14.95 1.64 9.85
C GLY A 74 15.07 0.79 8.58
N TYR A 75 14.24 1.10 7.58
CA TYR A 75 14.44 0.58 6.23
C TYR A 75 15.74 1.18 5.66
N THR A 76 16.68 0.33 5.29
CA THR A 76 17.85 0.74 4.53
C THR A 76 17.55 0.39 3.08
N GLU A 77 17.44 1.40 2.22
CA GLU A 77 17.28 1.17 0.78
C GLU A 77 18.45 0.28 0.31
N PRO A 78 18.17 -0.86 -0.35
CA PRO A 78 19.23 -1.66 -0.95
C PRO A 78 20.04 -0.78 -1.91
N ALA A 79 21.37 -0.85 -1.85
CA ALA A 79 22.24 -0.14 -2.80
C ALA A 79 22.33 -0.86 -4.16
N ILE A 80 21.22 -1.45 -4.58
CA ILE A 80 21.07 -2.21 -5.82
C ILE A 80 20.55 -1.23 -6.86
N ASP A 81 21.09 -1.28 -8.09
CA ASP A 81 20.58 -0.46 -9.19
C ASP A 81 19.10 -0.81 -9.42
N PRO A 82 18.16 0.16 -9.42
CA PRO A 82 16.75 -0.12 -9.64
C PRO A 82 16.44 -0.90 -10.93
N THR A 83 17.34 -0.91 -11.91
CA THR A 83 17.25 -1.73 -13.13
C THR A 83 17.50 -3.22 -12.88
N GLU A 84 18.20 -3.60 -11.81
CA GLU A 84 18.47 -5.00 -11.46
C GLU A 84 17.35 -5.64 -10.62
N LEU A 85 16.40 -4.84 -10.12
CA LEU A 85 15.29 -5.33 -9.28
C LEU A 85 14.05 -5.77 -10.07
N PHE A 86 14.04 -5.51 -11.38
CA PHE A 86 12.97 -5.89 -12.29
C PHE A 86 13.57 -6.69 -13.45
N GLU A 87 14.06 -7.89 -13.19
CA GLU A 87 14.09 -8.91 -14.23
C GLU A 87 12.62 -9.31 -14.50
N GLU A 88 11.94 -8.53 -15.34
CA GLU A 88 10.72 -9.00 -15.99
C GLU A 88 11.14 -10.16 -16.90
N GLU A 89 11.00 -11.38 -16.40
CA GLU A 89 11.13 -12.60 -17.19
C GLU A 89 10.01 -12.57 -18.23
N TYR A 90 10.30 -12.01 -19.41
CA TYR A 90 9.43 -12.14 -20.58
C TYR A 90 9.42 -13.63 -20.95
N LEU A 91 8.37 -14.34 -20.55
CA LEU A 91 8.02 -15.60 -21.20
C LEU A 91 7.68 -15.27 -22.65
N ASP A 92 8.52 -15.71 -23.59
CA ASP A 92 8.21 -15.60 -25.02
C ASP A 92 6.92 -16.38 -25.30
N ASP A 93 5.95 -15.72 -25.94
CA ASP A 93 4.66 -16.30 -26.35
C ASP A 93 4.81 -17.46 -27.37
N GLU A 94 6.04 -17.84 -27.75
CA GLU A 94 6.31 -18.98 -28.64
C GLU A 94 6.27 -20.35 -27.95
N ASP A 95 6.18 -20.41 -26.62
CA ASP A 95 6.10 -21.66 -25.84
C ASP A 95 4.68 -22.00 -25.32
N LEU A 96 3.60 -21.39 -25.87
CA LEU A 96 2.19 -21.69 -25.51
C LEU A 96 1.42 -22.50 -26.56
#